data_AF-A0A6N4APL3-F1
#
_entry.id   AF-A0A6N4APL3-F1
#
_cell.length_a   1.000
_cell.length_b   1.000
_cell.length_c   1.000
_cell.angle_alpha   90.00
_cell.angle_beta   90.00
_cell.angle_gamma   90.00
#
_symmetry.space_group_name_H-M   'P 1'
#
loop_
_entity.id
_entity.type
_entity.pdbx_description
1 polymer ?
#
loop_
_entity_poly.entity_id
_entity_poly.type
_entity_poly.pdbx_seq_one_letter_code
_entity_poly.pdbx_strand_id
1 'polypeptide(L)'
;MEPEKKYETSSIDDIKALFEKRTDDNIIPLDELDGKFKPKPAATPVKASSSQYPKRKTTAQKKRNRLIANIMIYSGIALLIIMCAVLVTLIFTGNNGDSIKGLEITNSGDITLRIGHSEKLKVKTEPSDTEYALSYVSADTSVATVSLDGKITGVSDGKTEITVSSGELSDSIIVIVKKDIIEKLDVSLAALSLDGGEEQKVTAKLTPSDAKDVSLSWKSADTEVATVDKDGNIKGVNTGETIVTVTDSVTGLSKDISVTVNGLELPDSMEFDKKSVTLEVGEVYNSVLKFSPEDITHTSAIYYTSDSSVASVTNEGVITAKSEGSCTIEAYYENDFRLVATMEVIIIDPYVITQPETPKPETSKPSAPSYNGSHKMEVIDGITYFDGVMIANKTYTLPASYNPGVQPVAMDAFYDMQAAAAADGISLWILSSFRSYEDQDVIYNRYVAQDGRDAADTYSSRPGHSDHQTGYTFDLNSLEQDFQYDPAGKWLDKNCYKYGFIIRYPKGKESSTGYMYEPWHVRYIGVDLATKVTQSGLSLEEYFGITSQYQD
;
A
#
# COMPACT_ATOMS: atom_id res chain seq x y z
N MET A 1 -16.35 -36.68 3.43
CA MET A 1 -16.25 -35.24 3.16
C MET A 1 -15.09 -34.74 3.98
N GLU A 2 -13.92 -34.73 3.35
CA GLU A 2 -12.68 -34.11 3.85
C GLU A 2 -12.51 -32.76 3.12
N PRO A 3 -11.88 -31.76 3.73
CA PRO A 3 -11.80 -30.42 3.17
C PRO A 3 -10.79 -30.35 2.01
N GLU A 4 -11.19 -29.60 0.98
CA GLU A 4 -10.42 -29.33 -0.23
C GLU A 4 -9.07 -28.66 0.07
N LYS A 5 -7.98 -29.28 -0.40
CA LYS A 5 -6.70 -28.60 -0.53
C LYS A 5 -6.78 -27.62 -1.70
N LYS A 6 -6.71 -26.31 -1.41
CA LYS A 6 -6.37 -25.28 -2.41
C LYS A 6 -4.94 -25.51 -2.88
N TYR A 7 -4.76 -25.66 -4.18
CA TYR A 7 -3.45 -25.67 -4.83
C TYR A 7 -3.00 -24.23 -5.03
N GLU A 8 -1.93 -23.82 -4.34
CA GLU A 8 -1.17 -22.62 -4.67
C GLU A 8 -0.33 -22.85 -5.92
N THR A 9 -0.11 -21.76 -6.65
CA THR A 9 0.41 -21.69 -8.02
C THR A 9 1.80 -22.31 -8.16
N SER A 10 1.90 -23.38 -8.94
CA SER A 10 3.18 -23.98 -9.34
C SER A 10 3.90 -23.07 -10.33
N SER A 11 5.22 -22.91 -10.16
CA SER A 11 6.07 -22.17 -11.10
C SER A 11 6.03 -22.83 -12.48
N ILE A 12 6.23 -22.05 -13.56
CA ILE A 12 6.38 -22.60 -14.91
C ILE A 12 7.57 -23.56 -15.02
N ASP A 13 8.53 -23.45 -14.10
CA ASP A 13 9.68 -24.33 -14.00
C ASP A 13 9.35 -25.66 -13.30
N ASP A 14 8.36 -25.68 -12.39
CA ASP A 14 7.82 -26.92 -11.80
C ASP A 14 7.05 -27.74 -12.85
N ILE A 15 6.38 -27.04 -13.77
CA ILE A 15 5.69 -27.66 -14.90
C ILE A 15 6.69 -28.21 -15.91
N LYS A 16 7.81 -27.52 -16.18
CA LYS A 16 8.87 -28.03 -17.07
C LYS A 16 9.57 -29.26 -16.48
N ALA A 17 9.82 -29.28 -15.17
CA ALA A 17 10.41 -30.42 -14.47
C ALA A 17 9.55 -31.70 -14.53
N LEU A 18 8.23 -31.57 -14.69
CA LEU A 18 7.30 -32.69 -14.87
C LEU A 18 7.39 -33.35 -16.27
N PHE A 19 8.00 -32.68 -17.25
CA PHE A 19 8.11 -33.19 -18.63
C PHE A 19 9.53 -33.57 -19.06
N GLU A 20 10.57 -33.13 -18.35
CA GLU A 20 11.97 -33.48 -18.65
C GLU A 20 12.37 -34.92 -18.28
N LYS A 21 11.55 -35.65 -17.51
CA LYS A 21 11.81 -37.06 -17.12
C LYS A 21 10.94 -38.11 -17.82
N ARG A 22 10.32 -37.80 -18.95
CA ARG A 22 9.61 -38.83 -19.75
C ARG A 22 10.54 -39.43 -20.80
N THR A 23 10.94 -40.68 -20.60
CA THR A 23 11.44 -41.55 -21.67
C THR A 23 10.27 -42.27 -22.34
N ASP A 24 10.45 -42.72 -23.58
CA ASP A 24 9.42 -43.34 -24.45
C ASP A 24 8.78 -44.61 -23.87
N ASP A 25 9.29 -45.14 -22.75
CA ASP A 25 8.75 -46.31 -22.06
C ASP A 25 7.53 -46.02 -21.14
N ASN A 26 7.13 -44.75 -20.99
CA ASN A 26 6.00 -44.32 -20.13
C ASN A 26 4.69 -44.06 -20.89
N ILE A 27 4.55 -44.55 -22.12
CA ILE A 27 3.32 -44.40 -22.91
C ILE A 27 2.56 -45.74 -22.92
N ILE A 28 1.43 -45.77 -22.20
CA ILE A 28 0.47 -46.88 -22.32
C ILE A 28 -0.14 -46.81 -23.75
N PRO A 29 -0.09 -47.89 -24.54
CA PRO A 29 -0.72 -47.95 -25.86
C PRO A 29 -2.23 -47.69 -25.78
N LEU A 30 -2.76 -46.95 -26.76
CA LEU A 30 -4.13 -46.44 -26.81
C LEU A 30 -5.21 -47.55 -26.94
N ASP A 31 -4.76 -48.78 -27.13
CA ASP A 31 -5.51 -50.02 -27.30
C ASP A 31 -5.86 -50.73 -25.98
N GLU A 32 -5.34 -50.28 -24.83
CA GLU A 32 -5.64 -50.85 -23.50
C GLU A 32 -6.66 -50.04 -22.66
N LEU A 33 -7.26 -48.97 -23.22
CA LEU A 33 -8.17 -48.06 -22.50
C LEU A 33 -9.66 -48.26 -22.81
N ASP A 34 -10.05 -49.44 -23.31
CA ASP A 34 -11.46 -49.76 -23.54
C ASP A 34 -12.11 -50.37 -22.29
N GLY A 35 -12.97 -49.56 -21.68
CA GLY A 35 -14.05 -50.05 -20.81
C GLY A 35 -13.78 -49.94 -19.31
N LYS A 36 -13.92 -48.72 -18.75
CA LYS A 36 -14.45 -48.50 -17.39
C LYS A 36 -14.59 -47.02 -17.03
N PHE A 37 -15.38 -46.24 -17.76
CA PHE A 37 -15.97 -45.02 -17.19
C PHE A 37 -17.34 -44.76 -17.83
N LYS A 38 -18.41 -44.95 -17.05
CA LYS A 38 -19.76 -44.52 -17.42
C LYS A 38 -20.08 -43.21 -16.68
N PRO A 39 -20.33 -42.10 -17.37
CA PRO A 39 -20.97 -40.93 -16.77
C PRO A 39 -22.51 -41.04 -16.84
N LYS A 40 -23.16 -40.51 -15.80
CA LYS A 40 -24.61 -40.38 -15.57
C LYS A 40 -25.21 -39.27 -16.47
N PRO A 41 -26.49 -39.31 -16.88
CA PRO A 41 -26.99 -38.51 -18.00
C PRO A 41 -27.48 -37.13 -17.57
N ALA A 42 -27.26 -36.12 -18.42
CA ALA A 42 -28.00 -34.86 -18.38
C ALA A 42 -28.26 -34.31 -19.80
N ALA A 43 -29.54 -33.95 -20.00
CA ALA A 43 -30.13 -32.95 -20.88
C ALA A 43 -29.83 -32.94 -22.40
N THR A 44 -30.91 -33.20 -23.14
CA THR A 44 -31.30 -32.81 -24.50
C THR A 44 -30.37 -31.90 -25.34
N PRO A 45 -30.05 -32.27 -26.60
CA PRO A 45 -29.19 -31.48 -27.48
C PRO A 45 -29.97 -30.43 -28.29
N VAL A 46 -29.43 -29.21 -28.33
CA VAL A 46 -29.73 -28.22 -29.38
C VAL A 46 -28.84 -28.52 -30.59
N LYS A 47 -29.46 -28.64 -31.77
CA LYS A 47 -28.81 -28.86 -33.06
C LYS A 47 -27.79 -27.75 -33.37
N ALA A 48 -26.54 -28.13 -33.59
CA ALA A 48 -25.57 -27.30 -34.31
C ALA A 48 -25.14 -28.01 -35.60
N SER A 49 -25.14 -27.23 -36.67
CA SER A 49 -24.89 -27.59 -38.07
C SER A 49 -23.53 -28.23 -38.30
N SER A 50 -23.50 -29.24 -39.16
CA SER A 50 -22.29 -29.88 -39.68
C SER A 50 -21.36 -28.88 -40.38
N SER A 51 -20.15 -28.71 -39.84
CA SER A 51 -19.02 -28.10 -40.55
C SER A 51 -18.00 -29.21 -40.84
N GLN A 52 -17.80 -29.50 -42.12
CA GLN A 52 -16.83 -30.48 -42.61
C GLN A 52 -15.40 -29.97 -42.36
N TYR A 53 -14.63 -30.68 -41.52
CA TYR A 53 -13.17 -30.48 -41.47
C TYR A 53 -12.51 -31.02 -42.75
N PRO A 54 -11.63 -30.26 -43.44
CA PRO A 54 -10.98 -30.73 -44.65
C PRO A 54 -9.90 -31.78 -44.35
N LYS A 55 -9.89 -32.86 -45.13
CA LYS A 55 -8.91 -33.97 -45.04
C LYS A 55 -7.45 -33.46 -45.16
N ARG A 56 -6.56 -34.04 -44.34
CA ARG A 56 -5.11 -33.74 -44.28
C ARG A 56 -4.44 -34.08 -45.63
N LYS A 57 -3.87 -33.07 -46.31
CA LYS A 57 -3.27 -33.19 -47.65
C LYS A 57 -1.99 -34.06 -47.66
N THR A 58 -1.81 -34.87 -48.69
CA THR A 58 -0.67 -35.80 -48.87
C THR A 58 0.66 -35.06 -49.12
N THR A 59 1.80 -35.72 -48.87
CA THR A 59 3.16 -35.15 -49.03
C THR A 59 3.44 -34.66 -50.45
N ALA A 60 2.91 -35.36 -51.47
CA ALA A 60 2.99 -34.94 -52.88
C ALA A 60 2.16 -33.65 -53.14
N GLN A 61 0.99 -33.53 -52.50
CA GLN A 61 0.13 -32.35 -52.62
C GLN A 61 0.72 -31.13 -51.91
N LYS A 62 1.46 -31.31 -50.80
CA LYS A 62 2.23 -30.24 -50.15
C LYS A 62 3.41 -29.76 -51.00
N LYS A 63 4.15 -30.67 -51.65
CA LYS A 63 5.24 -30.29 -52.59
C LYS A 63 4.70 -29.53 -53.80
N ARG A 64 3.57 -29.96 -54.38
CA ARG A 64 2.90 -29.26 -55.48
C ARG A 64 2.39 -27.88 -55.07
N ASN A 65 1.83 -27.75 -53.86
CA ASN A 65 1.37 -26.46 -53.36
C ASN A 65 2.52 -25.50 -53.03
N ARG A 66 3.68 -26.00 -52.54
CA ARG A 66 4.90 -25.19 -52.39
C ARG A 66 5.44 -24.74 -53.74
N LEU A 67 5.43 -25.61 -54.74
CA LEU A 67 5.85 -25.26 -56.10
C LEU A 67 4.93 -24.17 -56.69
N ILE A 68 3.61 -24.32 -56.54
CA ILE A 68 2.62 -23.32 -56.99
C ILE A 68 2.79 -22.01 -56.20
N ALA A 69 2.99 -22.06 -54.89
CA ALA A 69 3.22 -20.87 -54.08
C ALA A 69 4.51 -20.15 -54.50
N ASN A 70 5.60 -20.88 -54.71
CA ASN A 70 6.86 -20.29 -55.19
C ASN A 70 6.69 -19.71 -56.61
N ILE A 71 5.99 -20.39 -57.52
CA ILE A 71 5.68 -19.84 -58.85
C ILE A 71 4.82 -18.58 -58.73
N MET A 72 3.83 -18.54 -57.84
CA MET A 72 3.01 -17.34 -57.61
C MET A 72 3.81 -16.19 -56.96
N ILE A 73 4.76 -16.50 -56.07
CA ILE A 73 5.66 -15.51 -55.47
C ILE A 73 6.61 -14.95 -56.53
N TYR A 74 7.27 -15.80 -57.32
CA TYR A 74 8.20 -15.34 -58.37
C TYR A 74 7.48 -14.66 -59.53
N SER A 75 6.27 -15.10 -59.91
CA SER A 75 5.46 -14.40 -60.92
C SER A 75 4.88 -13.09 -60.39
N GLY A 76 4.53 -13.01 -59.11
CA GLY A 76 4.15 -11.76 -58.44
C GLY A 76 5.31 -10.78 -58.34
N ILE A 77 6.51 -11.23 -57.99
CA ILE A 77 7.74 -10.42 -57.99
C ILE A 77 8.10 -9.99 -59.41
N ALA A 78 8.00 -10.87 -60.42
CA ALA A 78 8.23 -10.50 -61.81
C ALA A 78 7.19 -9.49 -62.32
N LEU A 79 5.91 -9.65 -61.97
CA LEU A 79 4.85 -8.67 -62.27
C LEU A 79 5.06 -7.36 -61.53
N LEU A 80 5.60 -7.38 -60.30
CA LEU A 80 5.96 -6.19 -59.54
C LEU A 80 7.18 -5.50 -60.16
N ILE A 81 8.20 -6.23 -60.59
CA ILE A 81 9.36 -5.69 -61.31
C ILE A 81 8.94 -5.12 -62.66
N ILE A 82 8.01 -5.76 -63.37
CA ILE A 82 7.45 -5.26 -64.62
C ILE A 82 6.54 -4.05 -64.37
N MET A 83 5.71 -4.05 -63.32
CA MET A 83 4.94 -2.87 -62.93
C MET A 83 5.83 -1.73 -62.45
N CYS A 84 6.92 -2.00 -61.74
CA CYS A 84 7.91 -1.00 -61.36
C CYS A 84 8.67 -0.51 -62.60
N ALA A 85 9.03 -1.37 -63.54
CA ALA A 85 9.65 -0.97 -64.80
C ALA A 85 8.70 -0.12 -65.66
N VAL A 86 7.41 -0.47 -65.70
CA VAL A 86 6.32 0.25 -66.39
C VAL A 86 5.95 1.55 -65.68
N LEU A 87 5.97 1.58 -64.34
CA LEU A 87 5.77 2.79 -63.53
C LEU A 87 6.97 3.72 -63.68
N VAL A 88 8.19 3.19 -63.71
CA VAL A 88 9.41 3.92 -64.06
C VAL A 88 9.27 4.45 -65.50
N THR A 89 8.85 3.65 -66.49
CA THR A 89 8.64 4.17 -67.86
C THR A 89 7.49 5.19 -67.96
N LEU A 90 6.44 5.08 -67.14
CA LEU A 90 5.33 6.04 -67.06
C LEU A 90 5.73 7.35 -66.35
N ILE A 91 6.62 7.28 -65.35
CA ILE A 91 7.21 8.44 -64.69
C ILE A 91 8.20 9.15 -65.64
N PHE A 92 8.97 8.39 -66.44
CA PHE A 92 9.86 8.93 -67.47
C PHE A 92 9.10 9.53 -68.68
N THR A 93 7.83 9.18 -68.89
CA THR A 93 6.99 9.74 -69.99
C THR A 93 6.01 10.82 -69.51
N GLY A 94 5.94 11.07 -68.19
CA GLY A 94 5.27 12.23 -67.59
C GLY A 94 6.11 13.49 -67.72
N ASN A 95 6.08 14.07 -68.92
CA ASN A 95 6.54 15.41 -69.34
C ASN A 95 6.94 16.44 -68.24
N ASN A 96 8.09 16.26 -67.59
CA ASN A 96 8.79 17.31 -66.80
C ASN A 96 10.20 17.60 -67.32
N GLY A 97 10.57 17.01 -68.47
CA GLY A 97 11.94 16.92 -69.01
C GLY A 97 12.67 18.23 -69.32
N ASP A 98 12.06 19.41 -69.13
CA ASP A 98 12.70 20.70 -69.39
C ASP A 98 12.86 21.62 -68.15
N SER A 99 12.47 21.19 -66.94
CA SER A 99 12.39 22.09 -65.78
C SER A 99 13.35 21.82 -64.61
N ILE A 100 13.75 20.58 -64.35
CA ILE A 100 14.72 20.24 -63.29
C ILE A 100 16.14 20.15 -63.89
N LYS A 101 17.10 20.84 -63.28
CA LYS A 101 18.50 20.90 -63.71
C LYS A 101 19.47 20.21 -62.77
N GLY A 102 19.08 20.04 -61.50
CA GLY A 102 19.89 19.41 -60.47
C GLY A 102 19.03 18.66 -59.45
N LEU A 103 19.55 17.55 -58.96
CA LEU A 103 18.96 16.71 -57.92
C LEU A 103 20.12 16.12 -57.10
N GLU A 104 20.11 16.36 -55.79
CA GLU A 104 21.21 15.98 -54.89
C GLU A 104 20.65 15.58 -53.53
N ILE A 105 21.09 14.44 -53.00
CA ILE A 105 20.86 14.04 -51.62
C ILE A 105 21.81 14.83 -50.73
N THR A 106 21.27 15.59 -49.78
CA THR A 106 22.06 16.45 -48.88
C THR A 106 22.25 15.85 -47.49
N ASN A 107 21.86 14.59 -47.26
CA ASN A 107 22.23 13.87 -46.04
C ASN A 107 23.75 13.66 -46.00
N SER A 108 24.37 13.83 -44.83
CA SER A 108 25.82 13.69 -44.69
C SER A 108 26.22 12.22 -44.54
N GLY A 109 26.77 11.62 -45.59
CA GLY A 109 27.25 10.23 -45.59
C GLY A 109 26.13 9.18 -45.52
N ASP A 110 26.49 7.93 -45.26
CA ASP A 110 25.52 6.82 -45.10
C ASP A 110 24.53 7.11 -43.96
N ILE A 111 23.25 6.79 -44.18
CA ILE A 111 22.22 6.85 -43.13
C ILE A 111 22.29 5.58 -42.29
N THR A 112 22.41 5.71 -40.96
CA THR A 112 22.35 4.56 -40.03
C THR A 112 21.07 4.62 -39.20
N LEU A 113 20.21 3.62 -39.33
CA LEU A 113 18.96 3.48 -38.57
C LEU A 113 19.01 2.27 -37.63
N ARG A 114 18.19 2.30 -36.58
CA ARG A 114 17.81 1.09 -35.84
C ARG A 114 16.49 0.54 -36.38
N ILE A 115 16.24 -0.76 -36.23
CA ILE A 115 14.99 -1.40 -36.67
C ILE A 115 13.78 -0.63 -36.12
N GLY A 116 12.80 -0.35 -36.98
CA GLY A 116 11.59 0.42 -36.64
C GLY A 116 11.78 1.93 -36.55
N HIS A 117 13.02 2.45 -36.54
CA HIS A 117 13.29 3.89 -36.61
C HIS A 117 13.21 4.40 -38.05
N SER A 118 12.97 5.71 -38.17
CA SER A 118 12.82 6.36 -39.46
C SER A 118 13.60 7.67 -39.51
N GLU A 119 14.08 8.02 -40.70
CA GLU A 119 14.68 9.32 -41.01
C GLU A 119 14.15 9.83 -42.35
N LYS A 120 14.07 11.15 -42.51
CA LYS A 120 13.66 11.79 -43.77
C LYS A 120 14.87 11.94 -44.69
N LEU A 121 14.76 11.47 -45.93
CA LEU A 121 15.73 11.77 -46.97
C LEU A 121 15.63 13.26 -47.35
N LYS A 122 16.75 13.98 -47.26
CA LYS A 122 16.87 15.38 -47.59
C LYS A 122 17.38 15.48 -49.01
N VAL A 123 16.56 16.03 -49.90
CA VAL A 123 16.85 16.16 -51.33
C VAL A 123 16.77 17.63 -51.70
N LYS A 124 17.82 18.15 -52.35
CA LYS A 124 17.85 19.47 -52.96
C LYS A 124 17.63 19.32 -54.47
N THR A 125 16.83 20.20 -55.03
CA THR A 125 16.59 20.28 -56.48
C THR A 125 16.93 21.67 -57.00
N GLU A 126 17.20 21.78 -58.30
CA GLU A 126 17.47 23.06 -58.97
C GLU A 126 16.56 23.25 -60.19
N PRO A 127 15.87 24.40 -60.32
CA PRO A 127 15.67 25.48 -59.32
C PRO A 127 15.05 25.03 -57.98
N SER A 128 15.49 25.64 -56.86
CA SER A 128 15.03 25.25 -55.50
C SER A 128 13.58 25.60 -55.18
N ASP A 129 13.00 26.56 -55.92
CA ASP A 129 11.71 27.18 -55.58
C ASP A 129 10.55 26.54 -56.35
N THR A 130 10.76 25.34 -56.89
CA THR A 130 9.79 24.58 -57.67
C THR A 130 9.59 23.21 -57.04
N GLU A 131 8.34 22.81 -56.81
CA GLU A 131 8.04 21.46 -56.35
C GLU A 131 8.11 20.47 -57.53
N TYR A 132 8.97 19.47 -57.39
CA TYR A 132 9.13 18.39 -58.37
C TYR A 132 8.52 17.09 -57.86
N ALA A 133 7.95 16.31 -58.76
CA ALA A 133 7.54 14.94 -58.47
C ALA A 133 8.77 14.05 -58.34
N LEU A 134 9.12 13.67 -57.11
CA LEU A 134 10.24 12.79 -56.81
C LEU A 134 9.76 11.34 -56.64
N SER A 135 10.52 10.40 -57.18
CA SER A 135 10.31 8.96 -57.00
C SER A 135 11.41 8.37 -56.15
N TYR A 136 11.03 7.70 -55.06
CA TYR A 136 11.94 7.04 -54.11
C TYR A 136 11.82 5.53 -54.21
N VAL A 137 12.94 4.83 -54.29
CA VAL A 137 13.00 3.37 -54.42
C VAL A 137 14.03 2.82 -53.43
N SER A 138 13.68 1.73 -52.75
CA SER A 138 14.62 0.93 -51.98
C SER A 138 15.06 -0.29 -52.80
N ALA A 139 16.37 -0.54 -52.87
CA ALA A 139 16.92 -1.72 -53.53
C ALA A 139 16.54 -3.03 -52.80
N ASP A 140 16.35 -2.95 -51.48
CA ASP A 140 15.92 -4.06 -50.63
C ASP A 140 14.96 -3.57 -49.54
N THR A 141 13.67 -3.71 -49.81
CA THR A 141 12.59 -3.33 -48.90
C THR A 141 12.50 -4.22 -47.66
N SER A 142 13.16 -5.38 -47.63
CA SER A 142 13.24 -6.22 -46.43
C SER A 142 14.23 -5.67 -45.41
N VAL A 143 15.19 -4.84 -45.84
CA VAL A 143 16.14 -4.14 -44.96
C VAL A 143 15.62 -2.75 -44.58
N ALA A 144 15.23 -1.92 -45.56
CA ALA A 144 14.65 -0.60 -45.29
C ALA A 144 13.61 -0.22 -46.35
N THR A 145 12.53 0.43 -45.94
CA THR A 145 11.49 0.97 -46.83
C THR A 145 11.63 2.47 -46.97
N VAL A 146 11.13 3.04 -48.07
CA VAL A 146 11.03 4.49 -48.26
C VAL A 146 9.62 4.82 -48.75
N SER A 147 8.98 5.79 -48.13
CA SER A 147 7.65 6.25 -48.52
C SER A 147 7.71 7.21 -49.73
N LEU A 148 6.54 7.53 -50.30
CA LEU A 148 6.43 8.48 -51.42
C LEU A 148 6.92 9.89 -51.09
N ASP A 149 6.90 10.28 -49.83
CA ASP A 149 7.44 11.56 -49.38
C ASP A 149 8.93 11.49 -49.02
N GLY A 150 9.59 10.33 -49.11
CA GLY A 150 11.02 10.17 -48.81
C GLY A 150 11.33 9.88 -47.34
N LYS A 151 10.38 9.37 -46.55
CA LYS A 151 10.65 8.89 -45.18
C LYS A 151 11.16 7.45 -45.25
N ILE A 152 12.42 7.25 -44.86
CA ILE A 152 13.08 5.95 -44.81
C ILE A 152 12.77 5.31 -43.46
N THR A 153 12.41 4.02 -43.42
CA THR A 153 12.15 3.25 -42.19
C THR A 153 12.93 1.93 -42.21
N GLY A 154 13.71 1.67 -41.16
CA GLY A 154 14.45 0.42 -41.01
C GLY A 154 13.52 -0.76 -40.70
N VAL A 155 13.71 -1.89 -41.38
CA VAL A 155 12.87 -3.09 -41.26
C VAL A 155 13.64 -4.25 -40.63
N SER A 156 14.86 -4.53 -41.10
CA SER A 156 15.71 -5.60 -40.54
C SER A 156 17.19 -5.25 -40.63
N ASP A 157 18.00 -5.87 -39.76
CA ASP A 157 19.45 -5.69 -39.70
C ASP A 157 20.11 -5.99 -41.05
N GLY A 158 20.81 -5.02 -41.63
CA GLY A 158 21.36 -5.13 -42.98
C GLY A 158 21.77 -3.81 -43.61
N LYS A 159 22.11 -3.86 -44.90
CA LYS A 159 22.53 -2.71 -45.70
C LYS A 159 21.75 -2.69 -47.01
N THR A 160 21.18 -1.56 -47.37
CA THR A 160 20.46 -1.36 -48.65
C THR A 160 20.75 0.02 -49.23
N GLU A 161 20.44 0.23 -50.49
CA GLU A 161 20.56 1.52 -51.18
C GLU A 161 19.17 2.11 -51.41
N ILE A 162 19.02 3.41 -51.12
CA ILE A 162 17.82 4.19 -51.45
C ILE A 162 18.18 5.15 -52.58
N THR A 163 17.41 5.08 -53.66
CA THR A 163 17.55 5.97 -54.82
C THR A 163 16.38 6.94 -54.89
N VAL A 164 16.67 8.22 -55.08
CA VAL A 164 15.68 9.24 -55.46
C VAL A 164 15.90 9.64 -56.92
N SER A 165 14.81 9.84 -57.66
CA SER A 165 14.84 10.17 -59.09
C SER A 165 13.76 11.17 -59.48
N SER A 166 14.05 11.95 -60.52
CA SER A 166 13.11 12.86 -61.18
C SER A 166 13.52 13.03 -62.65
N GLY A 167 12.71 12.50 -63.58
CA GLY A 167 13.12 12.42 -64.98
C GLY A 167 14.37 11.53 -65.14
N GLU A 168 15.38 12.02 -65.87
CA GLU A 168 16.64 11.30 -66.07
C GLU A 168 17.67 11.50 -64.93
N LEU A 169 17.40 12.40 -63.98
CA LEU A 169 18.28 12.64 -62.84
C LEU A 169 17.98 11.67 -61.71
N SER A 170 19.03 11.11 -61.11
CA SER A 170 18.94 10.25 -59.93
C SER A 170 20.14 10.43 -59.01
N ASP A 171 19.93 10.23 -57.73
CA ASP A 171 20.98 10.15 -56.72
C ASP A 171 20.66 9.04 -55.71
N SER A 172 21.68 8.48 -55.09
CA SER A 172 21.57 7.30 -54.22
C SER A 172 22.32 7.48 -52.91
N ILE A 173 21.77 6.92 -51.84
CA ILE A 173 22.40 6.87 -50.52
C ILE A 173 22.31 5.47 -49.94
N ILE A 174 23.37 5.09 -49.24
CA ILE A 174 23.40 3.85 -48.48
C ILE A 174 22.65 4.02 -47.17
N VAL A 175 21.80 3.04 -46.85
CA VAL A 175 21.12 2.91 -45.55
C VAL A 175 21.61 1.64 -44.86
N ILE A 176 22.16 1.79 -43.66
CA ILE A 176 22.57 0.71 -42.78
C ILE A 176 21.54 0.61 -41.66
N VAL A 177 20.86 -0.51 -41.54
CA VAL A 177 19.90 -0.78 -40.47
C VAL A 177 20.56 -1.72 -39.47
N LYS A 178 20.57 -1.33 -38.19
CA LYS A 178 21.09 -2.12 -37.07
C LYS A 178 19.97 -2.58 -36.15
N LYS A 179 20.20 -3.65 -35.39
CA LYS A 179 19.27 -4.06 -34.32
C LYS A 179 19.05 -2.93 -33.32
N ASP A 180 17.82 -2.80 -32.84
CA ASP A 180 17.45 -1.86 -31.78
C ASP A 180 17.67 -2.52 -30.41
N ILE A 181 18.91 -2.54 -29.95
CA ILE A 181 19.30 -3.14 -28.67
C ILE A 181 19.59 -2.06 -27.63
N ILE A 182 19.27 -2.36 -26.37
CA ILE A 182 19.67 -1.53 -25.23
C ILE A 182 21.12 -1.84 -24.90
N GLU A 183 21.95 -0.80 -24.91
CA GLU A 183 23.37 -0.91 -24.58
C GLU A 183 23.61 -0.67 -23.08
N LYS A 184 22.75 0.13 -22.45
CA LYS A 184 22.87 0.50 -21.04
C LYS A 184 21.53 0.75 -20.36
N LEU A 185 21.42 0.32 -19.11
CA LEU A 185 20.36 0.65 -18.17
C LEU A 185 20.98 1.27 -16.90
N ASP A 186 20.56 2.51 -16.59
CA ASP A 186 20.91 3.22 -15.35
C ASP A 186 19.64 3.56 -14.56
N VAL A 187 19.82 3.89 -13.27
CA VAL A 187 18.75 4.34 -12.37
C VAL A 187 19.10 5.71 -11.78
N SER A 188 18.10 6.52 -11.43
CA SER A 188 18.31 7.85 -10.84
C SER A 188 18.93 7.80 -9.45
N LEU A 189 18.69 6.72 -8.71
CA LEU A 189 19.23 6.47 -7.37
C LEU A 189 19.62 4.98 -7.28
N ALA A 190 20.83 4.69 -6.81
CA ALA A 190 21.32 3.33 -6.61
C ALA A 190 21.08 2.82 -5.18
N ALA A 191 20.74 3.72 -4.25
CA ALA A 191 20.39 3.39 -2.89
C ALA A 191 19.31 4.35 -2.36
N LEU A 192 18.47 3.85 -1.46
CA LEU A 192 17.42 4.57 -0.75
C LEU A 192 17.51 4.27 0.74
N SER A 193 17.24 5.27 1.56
CA SER A 193 16.95 5.15 2.99
C SER A 193 15.57 5.76 3.18
N LEU A 194 14.61 5.00 3.70
CA LEU A 194 13.21 5.37 3.85
C LEU A 194 12.77 5.10 5.28
N ASP A 195 11.83 5.91 5.79
CA ASP A 195 11.10 5.55 7.01
C ASP A 195 9.92 4.62 6.67
N GLY A 196 9.43 3.88 7.68
CA GLY A 196 8.27 2.99 7.51
C GLY A 196 7.05 3.73 6.95
N GLY A 197 6.52 3.28 5.81
CA GLY A 197 5.39 3.92 5.12
C GLY A 197 5.76 5.02 4.11
N GLU A 198 7.00 5.51 4.11
CA GLU A 198 7.50 6.50 3.14
C GLU A 198 7.62 5.89 1.74
N GLU A 199 7.39 6.70 0.71
CA GLU A 199 7.48 6.29 -0.69
C GLU A 199 8.39 7.23 -1.50
N GLN A 200 9.29 6.65 -2.29
CA GLN A 200 10.18 7.39 -3.19
C GLN A 200 10.21 6.78 -4.59
N LYS A 201 10.07 7.64 -5.61
CA LYS A 201 10.16 7.26 -7.02
C LYS A 201 11.61 7.14 -7.48
N VAL A 202 11.95 6.00 -8.09
CA VAL A 202 13.20 5.79 -8.82
C VAL A 202 12.90 5.66 -10.31
N THR A 203 13.61 6.42 -11.13
CA THR A 203 13.44 6.39 -12.60
C THR A 203 14.59 5.62 -13.26
N ALA A 204 14.28 4.87 -14.31
CA ALA A 204 15.26 4.17 -15.13
C ALA A 204 15.57 4.95 -16.41
N LYS A 205 16.83 4.94 -16.85
CA LYS A 205 17.29 5.58 -18.09
C LYS A 205 17.98 4.56 -18.99
N LEU A 206 17.47 4.43 -20.21
CA LEU A 206 18.00 3.55 -21.25
C LEU A 206 18.95 4.32 -22.17
N THR A 207 19.97 3.64 -22.67
CA THR A 207 20.83 4.12 -23.75
C THR A 207 20.86 3.08 -24.88
N PRO A 208 20.50 3.46 -26.11
CA PRO A 208 19.86 4.72 -26.50
C PRO A 208 18.45 4.90 -25.88
N SER A 209 18.06 6.14 -25.60
CA SER A 209 16.83 6.48 -24.84
C SER A 209 15.53 6.37 -25.64
N ASP A 210 15.62 6.31 -26.97
CA ASP A 210 14.51 6.25 -27.91
C ASP A 210 14.27 4.84 -28.48
N ALA A 211 14.93 3.82 -27.91
CA ALA A 211 14.68 2.42 -28.26
C ALA A 211 13.19 2.06 -28.17
N LYS A 212 12.72 1.27 -29.12
CA LYS A 212 11.31 0.90 -29.28
C LYS A 212 11.00 -0.44 -28.64
N ASP A 213 9.72 -0.63 -28.33
CA ASP A 213 9.16 -1.89 -27.82
C ASP A 213 9.84 -2.42 -26.54
N VAL A 214 10.36 -1.51 -25.72
CA VAL A 214 10.96 -1.82 -24.43
C VAL A 214 9.92 -1.69 -23.33
N SER A 215 9.84 -2.71 -22.48
CA SER A 215 9.12 -2.64 -21.20
C SER A 215 10.11 -2.86 -20.05
N LEU A 216 9.83 -2.23 -18.91
CA LEU A 216 10.62 -2.40 -17.69
C LEU A 216 9.82 -3.21 -16.67
N SER A 217 10.48 -4.16 -16.02
CA SER A 217 9.92 -4.90 -14.90
C SER A 217 10.65 -4.54 -13.61
N TRP A 218 9.90 -4.17 -12.59
CA TRP A 218 10.41 -3.87 -11.25
C TRP A 218 10.05 -5.01 -10.29
N LYS A 219 10.97 -5.35 -9.39
CA LYS A 219 10.75 -6.41 -8.41
C LYS A 219 11.50 -6.11 -7.12
N SER A 220 10.83 -6.24 -5.99
CA SER A 220 11.48 -6.28 -4.67
C SER A 220 11.89 -7.72 -4.33
N ALA A 221 13.09 -7.88 -3.75
CA ALA A 221 13.57 -9.15 -3.23
C ALA A 221 12.82 -9.56 -1.95
N ASP A 222 12.37 -8.59 -1.15
CA ASP A 222 11.61 -8.79 0.08
C ASP A 222 10.52 -7.71 0.19
N THR A 223 9.28 -8.12 -0.08
CA THR A 223 8.10 -7.24 -0.05
C THR A 223 7.60 -6.95 1.36
N GLU A 224 8.05 -7.69 2.37
CA GLU A 224 7.76 -7.38 3.77
C GLU A 224 8.61 -6.20 4.24
N VAL A 225 9.80 -6.01 3.67
CA VAL A 225 10.65 -4.84 3.93
C VAL A 225 10.27 -3.64 3.06
N ALA A 226 10.25 -3.79 1.73
CA ALA A 226 9.88 -2.70 0.82
C ALA A 226 9.15 -3.22 -0.43
N THR A 227 8.18 -2.46 -0.92
CA THR A 227 7.43 -2.78 -2.14
C THR A 227 7.80 -1.84 -3.28
N VAL A 228 7.57 -2.27 -4.52
CA VAL A 228 7.76 -1.43 -5.71
C VAL A 228 6.62 -1.65 -6.69
N ASP A 229 6.12 -0.57 -7.29
CA ASP A 229 5.10 -0.65 -8.33
C ASP A 229 5.69 -0.73 -9.76
N LYS A 230 4.81 -0.78 -10.77
CA LYS A 230 5.22 -0.85 -12.19
C LYS A 230 5.92 0.40 -12.72
N ASP A 231 5.78 1.54 -12.03
CA ASP A 231 6.29 2.85 -12.45
C ASP A 231 7.58 3.23 -11.68
N GLY A 232 8.06 2.35 -10.81
CA GLY A 232 9.28 2.53 -10.03
C GLY A 232 9.08 3.31 -8.73
N ASN A 233 7.85 3.40 -8.20
CA ASN A 233 7.61 3.96 -6.87
C ASN A 233 7.89 2.89 -5.81
N ILE A 234 8.87 3.16 -4.94
CA ILE A 234 9.35 2.24 -3.90
C ILE A 234 8.83 2.72 -2.54
N LYS A 235 8.10 1.86 -1.83
CA LYS A 235 7.53 2.18 -0.51
C LYS A 235 8.14 1.30 0.58
N GLY A 236 8.61 1.92 1.66
CA GLY A 236 9.05 1.23 2.88
C GLY A 236 7.87 0.60 3.61
N VAL A 237 8.00 -0.66 4.04
CA VAL A 237 6.95 -1.41 4.73
C VAL A 237 7.38 -1.68 6.17
N ASN A 238 8.40 -2.52 6.38
CA ASN A 238 8.95 -2.83 7.69
C ASN A 238 10.44 -2.54 7.73
N THR A 239 10.96 -2.25 8.93
CA THR A 239 12.39 -2.07 9.18
C THR A 239 13.22 -3.22 8.63
N GLY A 240 14.27 -2.89 7.89
CA GLY A 240 15.17 -3.89 7.32
C GLY A 240 15.89 -3.38 6.08
N GLU A 241 16.63 -4.28 5.44
CA GLU A 241 17.33 -4.01 4.19
C GLU A 241 16.84 -4.97 3.11
N THR A 242 16.58 -4.46 1.92
CA THR A 242 16.21 -5.25 0.75
C THR A 242 16.78 -4.67 -0.54
N ILE A 243 16.58 -5.38 -1.65
CA ILE A 243 17.01 -4.96 -2.98
C ILE A 243 15.81 -4.88 -3.89
N VAL A 244 15.67 -3.75 -4.59
CA VAL A 244 14.74 -3.60 -5.70
C VAL A 244 15.52 -3.68 -7.01
N THR A 245 15.09 -4.56 -7.91
CA THR A 245 15.72 -4.75 -9.22
C THR A 245 14.78 -4.25 -10.33
N VAL A 246 15.32 -3.45 -11.25
CA VAL A 246 14.68 -3.12 -12.53
C VAL A 246 15.37 -3.87 -13.67
N THR A 247 14.59 -4.42 -14.60
CA THR A 247 15.09 -5.19 -15.75
C THR A 247 14.41 -4.76 -17.04
N ASP A 248 15.17 -4.64 -18.13
CA ASP A 248 14.62 -4.37 -19.47
C ASP A 248 14.19 -5.65 -20.21
N SER A 249 13.11 -5.58 -20.98
CA SER A 249 12.53 -6.74 -21.66
C SER A 249 13.27 -7.19 -22.93
N VAL A 250 14.19 -6.39 -23.47
CA VAL A 250 14.84 -6.64 -24.77
C VAL A 250 16.15 -7.37 -24.58
N THR A 251 17.00 -6.87 -23.68
CA THR A 251 18.34 -7.41 -23.41
C THR A 251 18.46 -8.11 -22.07
N GLY A 252 17.52 -7.92 -21.16
CA GLY A 252 17.59 -8.46 -19.80
C GLY A 252 18.65 -7.79 -18.93
N LEU A 253 19.14 -6.61 -19.33
CA LEU A 253 19.98 -5.78 -18.48
C LEU A 253 19.17 -5.41 -17.24
N SER A 254 19.80 -5.55 -16.09
CA SER A 254 19.19 -5.24 -14.82
C SER A 254 20.02 -4.26 -14.00
N LYS A 255 19.34 -3.54 -13.10
CA LYS A 255 19.98 -2.70 -12.10
C LYS A 255 19.33 -2.87 -10.73
N ASP A 256 20.18 -3.05 -9.74
CA ASP A 256 19.80 -3.21 -8.35
C ASP A 256 19.87 -1.87 -7.62
N ILE A 257 18.90 -1.65 -6.75
CA ILE A 257 18.75 -0.50 -5.89
C ILE A 257 18.70 -1.04 -4.46
N SER A 258 19.68 -0.68 -3.65
CA SER A 258 19.67 -1.00 -2.22
C SER A 258 18.60 -0.16 -1.51
N VAL A 259 17.74 -0.79 -0.73
CA VAL A 259 16.69 -0.09 0.03
C VAL A 259 16.86 -0.45 1.50
N THR A 260 17.15 0.56 2.32
CA THR A 260 17.12 0.44 3.78
C THR A 260 15.86 1.13 4.28
N VAL A 261 15.01 0.39 4.97
CA VAL A 261 13.86 0.94 5.70
C VAL A 261 14.27 1.07 7.15
N ASN A 262 14.38 2.31 7.61
CA ASN A 262 14.79 2.61 8.97
C ASN A 262 13.63 2.30 9.92
N GLY A 263 13.97 1.74 11.08
CA GLY A 263 13.06 1.71 12.21
C GLY A 263 13.00 3.09 12.85
N LEU A 264 11.88 3.36 13.53
CA LEU A 264 11.76 4.56 14.35
C LEU A 264 12.86 4.54 15.42
N GLU A 265 13.83 5.46 15.34
CA GLU A 265 14.80 5.67 16.41
C GLU A 265 14.06 6.28 17.60
N LEU A 266 13.90 5.49 18.66
CA LEU A 266 13.24 5.92 19.88
C LEU A 266 14.27 6.61 20.79
N PRO A 267 13.89 7.67 21.49
CA PRO A 267 14.73 8.27 22.52
C PRO A 267 14.98 7.28 23.67
N ASP A 268 16.23 7.23 24.13
CA ASP A 268 16.66 6.51 25.34
C ASP A 268 16.09 7.15 26.62
N SER A 269 15.92 8.47 26.61
CA SER A 269 15.36 9.21 27.74
C SER A 269 14.56 10.43 27.29
N MET A 270 13.60 10.82 28.13
CA MET A 270 12.80 12.03 27.98
C MET A 270 12.62 12.68 29.35
N GLU A 271 12.82 13.98 29.45
CA GLU A 271 12.58 14.74 30.67
C GLU A 271 12.08 16.16 30.41
N PHE A 272 11.33 16.72 31.35
CA PHE A 272 11.08 18.15 31.35
C PHE A 272 12.35 18.93 31.63
N ASP A 273 12.48 20.09 30.98
CA ASP A 273 13.58 21.04 31.21
C ASP A 273 13.63 21.53 32.67
N LYS A 274 12.48 21.52 33.36
CA LYS A 274 12.33 21.80 34.78
C LYS A 274 11.57 20.67 35.49
N LYS A 275 12.00 20.35 36.71
CA LYS A 275 11.34 19.34 37.56
C LYS A 275 10.13 19.89 38.34
N SER A 276 10.07 21.20 38.55
CA SER A 276 8.98 21.86 39.26
C SER A 276 8.81 23.30 38.76
N VAL A 277 7.56 23.79 38.74
CA VAL A 277 7.20 25.18 38.45
C VAL A 277 6.18 25.69 39.46
N THR A 278 6.29 26.97 39.83
CA THR A 278 5.29 27.67 40.65
C THR A 278 4.60 28.72 39.80
N LEU A 279 3.27 28.70 39.78
CA LEU A 279 2.41 29.57 38.97
C LEU A 279 1.38 30.28 39.86
N GLU A 280 0.95 31.46 39.47
CA GLU A 280 -0.23 32.13 40.04
C GLU A 280 -1.52 31.63 39.36
N VAL A 281 -2.65 31.67 40.07
CA VAL A 281 -3.96 31.30 39.49
C VAL A 281 -4.23 32.10 38.20
N GLY A 282 -4.54 31.41 37.12
CA GLY A 282 -4.79 31.98 35.79
C GLY A 282 -3.53 32.12 34.92
N GLU A 283 -2.33 31.87 35.43
CA GLU A 283 -1.12 31.85 34.62
C GLU A 283 -1.06 30.65 33.67
N VAL A 284 -0.33 30.85 32.56
CA VAL A 284 -0.08 29.84 31.54
C VAL A 284 1.42 29.60 31.44
N TYR A 285 1.82 28.32 31.40
CA TYR A 285 3.20 27.89 31.30
C TYR A 285 3.40 26.93 30.13
N ASN A 286 4.34 27.24 29.24
CA ASN A 286 4.71 26.35 28.14
C ASN A 286 5.86 25.44 28.61
N SER A 287 5.58 24.16 28.79
CA SER A 287 6.59 23.18 29.17
C SER A 287 7.53 22.83 27.99
N VAL A 288 8.75 22.40 28.29
CA VAL A 288 9.73 21.96 27.29
C VAL A 288 10.22 20.57 27.66
N LEU A 289 10.14 19.63 26.71
CA LEU A 289 10.74 18.30 26.83
C LEU A 289 12.12 18.27 26.19
N LYS A 290 13.01 17.50 26.81
CA LYS A 290 14.34 17.16 26.30
C LYS A 290 14.41 15.66 26.08
N PHE A 291 15.03 15.27 24.98
CA PHE A 291 15.19 13.88 24.56
C PHE A 291 16.68 13.54 24.48
N SER A 292 17.01 12.28 24.75
CA SER A 292 18.35 11.72 24.51
C SER A 292 18.24 10.52 23.58
N PRO A 293 19.06 10.42 22.53
CA PRO A 293 19.98 11.44 22.07
C PRO A 293 19.25 12.70 21.55
N GLU A 294 19.94 13.85 21.47
CA GLU A 294 19.32 15.15 21.16
C GLU A 294 18.86 15.27 19.69
N ASP A 295 19.33 14.39 18.81
CA ASP A 295 19.04 14.35 17.37
C ASP A 295 17.82 13.50 17.00
N ILE A 296 17.09 12.98 17.99
CA ILE A 296 15.81 12.31 17.78
C ILE A 296 14.82 13.25 17.09
N THR A 297 14.32 12.81 15.93
CA THR A 297 13.43 13.60 15.07
C THR A 297 11.95 13.47 15.47
N HIS A 298 11.58 12.36 16.12
CA HIS A 298 10.23 12.10 16.58
C HIS A 298 10.11 12.43 18.07
N THR A 299 9.57 13.60 18.38
CA THR A 299 9.57 14.18 19.74
C THR A 299 8.17 14.45 20.30
N SER A 300 7.14 13.86 19.68
CA SER A 300 5.76 13.98 20.15
C SER A 300 5.54 13.30 21.50
N ALA A 301 4.78 13.95 22.37
CA ALA A 301 4.39 13.41 23.66
C ALA A 301 2.92 13.72 23.96
N ILE A 302 2.29 12.85 24.73
CA ILE A 302 0.91 13.01 25.21
C ILE A 302 0.97 13.39 26.69
N TYR A 303 0.23 14.44 27.05
CA TYR A 303 0.32 15.05 28.37
C TYR A 303 -0.90 14.73 29.21
N TYR A 304 -0.68 14.51 30.51
CA TYR A 304 -1.73 14.32 31.49
C TYR A 304 -1.46 15.18 32.73
N THR A 305 -2.54 15.52 33.43
CA THR A 305 -2.52 16.18 34.73
C THR A 305 -3.09 15.23 35.78
N SER A 306 -2.41 15.08 36.91
CA SER A 306 -2.92 14.27 38.02
C SER A 306 -4.18 14.87 38.66
N ASP A 307 -4.42 16.17 38.47
CA ASP A 307 -5.59 16.87 38.99
C ASP A 307 -6.02 18.01 38.04
N SER A 308 -7.03 17.72 37.21
CA SER A 308 -7.57 18.68 36.25
C SER A 308 -8.30 19.86 36.89
N SER A 309 -8.63 19.78 38.19
CA SER A 309 -9.21 20.89 38.96
C SER A 309 -8.16 21.91 39.39
N VAL A 310 -6.91 21.47 39.60
CA VAL A 310 -5.76 22.32 39.94
C VAL A 310 -5.13 22.93 38.69
N ALA A 311 -4.76 22.11 37.70
CA ALA A 311 -4.21 22.59 36.43
C ALA A 311 -4.65 21.71 35.24
N SER A 312 -4.83 22.31 34.07
CA SER A 312 -4.99 21.56 32.80
C SER A 312 -3.73 21.66 31.95
N VAL A 313 -3.51 20.67 31.08
CA VAL A 313 -2.41 20.64 30.12
C VAL A 313 -2.92 20.25 28.74
N THR A 314 -2.42 20.87 27.68
CA THR A 314 -2.70 20.46 26.28
C THR A 314 -1.66 19.46 25.78
N ASN A 315 -1.91 18.81 24.64
CA ASN A 315 -0.95 17.88 24.04
C ASN A 315 0.30 18.57 23.46
N GLU A 316 0.31 19.90 23.37
CA GLU A 316 1.49 20.71 23.06
C GLU A 316 2.26 21.13 24.33
N GLY A 317 1.88 20.62 25.50
CA GLY A 317 2.55 20.88 26.77
C GLY A 317 2.24 22.25 27.38
N VAL A 318 1.12 22.88 27.00
CA VAL A 318 0.67 24.17 27.55
C VAL A 318 -0.13 23.94 28.81
N ILE A 319 0.41 24.35 29.96
CA ILE A 319 -0.19 24.19 31.29
C ILE A 319 -0.94 25.47 31.67
N THR A 320 -2.18 25.36 32.13
CA THR A 320 -2.99 26.48 32.62
C THR A 320 -3.35 26.27 34.08
N ALA A 321 -2.99 27.24 34.93
CA ALA A 321 -3.27 27.22 36.37
C ALA A 321 -4.73 27.59 36.66
N LYS A 322 -5.47 26.72 37.36
CA LYS A 322 -6.91 26.92 37.64
C LYS A 322 -7.22 27.28 39.08
N SER A 323 -6.60 26.60 40.06
CA SER A 323 -6.83 26.86 41.48
C SER A 323 -5.58 26.61 42.32
N GLU A 324 -5.51 27.23 43.49
CA GLU A 324 -4.47 26.97 44.49
C GLU A 324 -4.38 25.47 44.81
N GLY A 325 -3.15 24.94 44.86
CA GLY A 325 -2.89 23.53 45.09
C GLY A 325 -1.61 23.06 44.41
N SER A 326 -1.43 21.74 44.33
CA SER A 326 -0.36 21.14 43.54
C SER A 326 -0.87 19.94 42.75
N CYS A 327 -0.30 19.75 41.57
CA CYS A 327 -0.54 18.58 40.74
C CYS A 327 0.76 18.17 40.02
N THR A 328 0.78 16.95 39.50
CA THR A 328 1.86 16.46 38.65
C THR A 328 1.40 16.52 37.19
N ILE A 329 2.27 17.03 36.32
CA ILE A 329 2.13 16.88 34.87
C ILE A 329 3.03 15.74 34.43
N GLU A 330 2.43 14.79 33.71
CA GLU A 330 3.10 13.64 33.13
C GLU A 330 3.06 13.78 31.61
N ALA A 331 4.22 13.64 30.95
CA ALA A 331 4.30 13.55 29.51
C ALA A 331 4.78 12.15 29.14
N TYR A 332 4.03 11.46 28.30
CA TYR A 332 4.34 10.13 27.79
C TYR A 332 4.78 10.25 26.35
N TYR A 333 5.91 9.65 26.01
CA TYR A 333 6.37 9.65 24.63
C TYR A 333 5.38 8.87 23.75
N GLU A 334 4.92 9.48 22.66
CA GLU A 334 3.80 8.94 21.87
C GLU A 334 4.09 7.54 21.31
N ASN A 335 5.36 7.25 20.99
CA ASN A 335 5.78 5.97 20.42
C ASN A 335 6.35 4.98 21.45
N ASP A 336 6.56 5.40 22.70
CA ASP A 336 6.93 4.54 23.82
C ASP A 336 6.49 5.17 25.15
N PHE A 337 5.25 4.91 25.54
CA PHE A 337 4.66 5.28 26.83
C PHE A 337 5.39 4.75 28.09
N ARG A 338 6.44 3.90 28.01
CA ARG A 338 7.35 3.67 29.17
C ARG A 338 8.23 4.88 29.44
N LEU A 339 8.52 5.62 28.38
CA LEU A 339 9.29 6.84 28.47
C LEU A 339 8.37 7.96 28.91
N VAL A 340 8.44 8.24 30.21
CA VAL A 340 7.62 9.25 30.88
C VAL A 340 8.52 10.32 31.50
N ALA A 341 8.14 11.57 31.30
CA ALA A 341 8.68 12.73 31.99
C ALA A 341 7.65 13.25 32.99
N THR A 342 8.09 13.66 34.17
CA THR A 342 7.20 14.22 35.21
C THR A 342 7.70 15.58 35.67
N MET A 343 6.76 16.49 35.92
CA MET A 343 7.01 17.82 36.46
C MET A 343 5.96 18.16 37.51
N GLU A 344 6.40 18.65 38.65
CA GLU A 344 5.51 19.19 39.69
C GLU A 344 5.05 20.60 39.30
N VAL A 345 3.75 20.86 39.46
CA VAL A 345 3.16 22.19 39.27
C VAL A 345 2.52 22.62 40.59
N ILE A 346 3.00 23.72 41.15
CA ILE A 346 2.49 24.33 42.37
C ILE A 346 1.78 25.62 41.99
N ILE A 347 0.51 25.76 42.34
CA ILE A 347 -0.26 26.96 42.07
C ILE A 347 -0.51 27.69 43.38
N ILE A 348 -0.12 28.97 43.41
CA ILE A 348 -0.36 29.88 44.51
C ILE A 348 -1.44 30.91 44.14
N ASP A 349 -2.26 31.30 45.10
CA ASP A 349 -3.14 32.46 44.96
C ASP A 349 -2.56 33.63 45.79
N PRO A 350 -1.95 34.65 45.17
CA PRO A 350 -1.41 35.79 45.91
C PRO A 350 -2.51 36.73 46.46
N TYR A 351 -3.79 36.50 46.15
CA TYR A 351 -4.92 37.35 46.51
C TYR A 351 -5.99 36.65 47.37
N VAL A 352 -5.62 35.64 48.17
CA VAL A 352 -6.54 35.04 49.14
C VAL A 352 -6.99 36.07 50.19
N ILE A 353 -8.12 36.73 49.91
CA ILE A 353 -8.92 37.42 50.94
C ILE A 353 -9.75 36.33 51.60
N THR A 354 -9.49 36.08 52.89
CA THR A 354 -10.24 35.12 53.72
C THR A 354 -11.73 35.45 53.73
N GLN A 355 -12.51 34.78 52.87
CA GLN A 355 -13.95 34.66 53.03
C GLN A 355 -14.28 33.30 53.64
N PRO A 356 -15.28 33.23 54.55
CA PRO A 356 -15.66 31.97 55.17
C PRO A 356 -16.27 31.03 54.12
N GLU A 357 -15.83 29.77 54.15
CA GLU A 357 -16.27 28.70 53.26
C GLU A 357 -17.79 28.62 53.14
N THR A 358 -18.30 28.83 51.93
CA THR A 358 -19.60 28.31 51.51
C THR A 358 -19.45 26.85 51.11
N PRO A 359 -20.35 25.93 51.51
CA PRO A 359 -20.22 24.52 51.20
C PRO A 359 -20.25 24.30 49.68
N LYS A 360 -19.26 23.55 49.16
CA LYS A 360 -19.27 22.98 47.81
C LYS A 360 -20.57 22.16 47.65
N PRO A 361 -21.32 22.27 46.53
CA PRO A 361 -22.51 21.46 46.35
C PRO A 361 -22.08 19.99 46.37
N GLU A 362 -22.61 19.21 47.32
CA GLU A 362 -22.59 17.75 47.23
C GLU A 362 -23.31 17.38 45.94
N THR A 363 -22.56 17.03 44.91
CA THR A 363 -23.08 16.29 43.77
C THR A 363 -23.69 15.00 44.31
N SER A 364 -25.00 14.85 44.11
CA SER A 364 -25.78 13.70 44.55
C SER A 364 -25.07 12.40 44.20
N LYS A 365 -24.70 11.63 45.23
CA LYS A 365 -24.18 10.27 45.11
C LYS A 365 -25.14 9.46 44.21
N PRO A 366 -24.70 8.96 43.04
CA PRO A 366 -25.54 8.09 42.22
C PRO A 366 -25.96 6.88 43.06
N SER A 367 -27.25 6.57 43.08
CA SER A 367 -27.74 5.35 43.71
C SER A 367 -27.12 4.15 43.00
N ALA A 368 -26.34 3.34 43.71
CA ALA A 368 -25.71 2.15 43.15
C ALA A 368 -26.78 1.24 42.50
N PRO A 369 -26.58 0.78 41.25
CA PRO A 369 -27.51 -0.14 40.60
C PRO A 369 -27.65 -1.43 41.43
N SER A 370 -28.88 -1.93 41.61
CA SER A 370 -29.09 -3.20 42.30
C SER A 370 -28.62 -4.36 41.41
N TYR A 371 -27.64 -5.15 41.89
CA TYR A 371 -27.13 -6.35 41.24
C TYR A 371 -27.42 -7.59 42.10
N ASN A 372 -27.85 -8.70 41.48
CA ASN A 372 -28.21 -9.94 42.17
C ASN A 372 -27.61 -11.19 41.48
N GLY A 373 -26.46 -11.04 40.83
CA GLY A 373 -25.73 -12.14 40.17
C GLY A 373 -24.66 -12.79 41.06
N SER A 374 -23.92 -13.75 40.50
CA SER A 374 -22.96 -14.59 41.25
C SER A 374 -21.61 -13.93 41.55
N HIS A 375 -21.28 -12.83 40.86
CA HIS A 375 -20.02 -12.10 41.04
C HIS A 375 -20.07 -11.10 42.21
N LYS A 376 -18.93 -10.82 42.83
CA LYS A 376 -18.86 -9.86 43.94
C LYS A 376 -18.84 -8.44 43.38
N MET A 377 -19.88 -7.65 43.67
CA MET A 377 -19.94 -6.22 43.35
C MET A 377 -19.45 -5.37 44.52
N GLU A 378 -18.58 -4.41 44.25
CA GLU A 378 -18.10 -3.42 45.22
C GLU A 378 -18.15 -2.02 44.61
N VAL A 379 -18.38 -1.01 45.46
CA VAL A 379 -18.31 0.40 45.06
C VAL A 379 -17.30 1.09 45.96
N ILE A 380 -16.21 1.58 45.37
CA ILE A 380 -15.10 2.24 46.07
C ILE A 380 -14.94 3.62 45.42
N ASP A 381 -15.04 4.68 46.23
CA ASP A 381 -14.93 6.08 45.78
C ASP A 381 -15.81 6.44 44.57
N GLY A 382 -17.00 5.83 44.50
CA GLY A 382 -17.96 6.04 43.42
C GLY A 382 -17.72 5.21 42.16
N ILE A 383 -16.68 4.37 42.14
CA ILE A 383 -16.34 3.47 41.04
C ILE A 383 -16.85 2.07 41.34
N THR A 384 -17.47 1.42 40.35
CA THR A 384 -18.00 0.06 40.49
C THR A 384 -16.99 -0.98 40.05
N TYR A 385 -16.84 -2.03 40.85
CA TYR A 385 -15.96 -3.17 40.60
C TYR A 385 -16.75 -4.48 40.65
N PHE A 386 -16.41 -5.41 39.75
CA PHE A 386 -16.90 -6.79 39.77
C PHE A 386 -15.70 -7.74 39.85
N ASP A 387 -15.62 -8.51 40.93
CA ASP A 387 -14.47 -9.37 41.25
C ASP A 387 -13.12 -8.63 41.15
N GLY A 388 -13.10 -7.35 41.55
CA GLY A 388 -11.92 -6.48 41.48
C GLY A 388 -11.67 -5.81 40.12
N VAL A 389 -12.49 -6.07 39.11
CA VAL A 389 -12.41 -5.41 37.79
C VAL A 389 -13.28 -4.17 37.77
N MET A 390 -12.66 -3.02 37.53
CA MET A 390 -13.35 -1.75 37.31
C MET A 390 -14.24 -1.81 36.08
N ILE A 391 -15.51 -1.41 36.22
CA ILE A 391 -16.45 -1.35 35.09
C ILE A 391 -16.77 0.09 34.75
N ALA A 392 -16.54 0.44 33.48
CA ALA A 392 -17.06 1.63 32.83
C ALA A 392 -17.87 1.19 31.60
N ASN A 393 -19.17 1.47 31.60
CA ASN A 393 -20.06 1.23 30.47
C ASN A 393 -21.27 2.15 30.57
N LYS A 394 -22.32 1.94 29.75
CA LYS A 394 -23.49 2.83 29.75
C LYS A 394 -24.29 2.84 31.07
N THR A 395 -24.22 1.76 31.85
CA THR A 395 -24.88 1.65 33.16
C THR A 395 -23.98 2.16 34.29
N TYR A 396 -22.70 1.79 34.28
CA TYR A 396 -21.75 2.08 35.36
C TYR A 396 -20.80 3.20 34.93
N THR A 397 -20.90 4.35 35.60
CA THR A 397 -20.10 5.55 35.31
C THR A 397 -18.87 5.65 36.21
N LEU A 398 -17.84 6.33 35.71
CA LEU A 398 -16.72 6.84 36.49
C LEU A 398 -16.99 8.29 36.94
N PRO A 399 -16.44 8.71 38.10
CA PRO A 399 -16.48 10.11 38.53
C PRO A 399 -15.78 11.04 37.53
N ALA A 400 -16.28 12.27 37.36
CA ALA A 400 -15.63 13.27 36.51
C ALA A 400 -14.20 13.60 36.96
N SER A 401 -13.94 13.57 38.27
CA SER A 401 -12.61 13.80 38.84
C SER A 401 -11.65 12.61 38.71
N TYR A 402 -12.11 11.46 38.22
CA TYR A 402 -11.25 10.29 38.06
C TYR A 402 -10.40 10.44 36.79
N ASN A 403 -9.13 10.82 36.97
CA ASN A 403 -8.20 11.13 35.90
C ASN A 403 -6.84 10.43 36.08
N PRO A 404 -6.79 9.09 36.04
CA PRO A 404 -5.61 8.34 36.45
C PRO A 404 -4.46 8.28 35.44
N GLY A 405 -4.64 8.78 34.21
CA GLY A 405 -3.71 8.50 33.12
C GLY A 405 -3.76 7.04 32.66
N VAL A 406 -2.79 6.65 31.83
CA VAL A 406 -2.63 5.25 31.40
C VAL A 406 -2.14 4.40 32.57
N GLN A 407 -2.76 3.25 32.78
CA GLN A 407 -2.40 2.33 33.85
C GLN A 407 -1.11 1.58 33.49
N PRO A 408 -0.04 1.67 34.30
CA PRO A 408 1.24 1.05 34.00
C PRO A 408 1.14 -0.45 33.71
N VAL A 409 0.31 -1.18 34.47
CA VAL A 409 0.12 -2.63 34.29
C VAL A 409 -0.52 -2.98 32.94
N ALA A 410 -1.42 -2.14 32.42
CA ALA A 410 -1.98 -2.34 31.09
C ALA A 410 -0.92 -2.05 30.04
N MET A 411 -0.15 -0.99 30.24
CA MET A 411 0.89 -0.58 29.31
C MET A 411 2.03 -1.62 29.23
N ASP A 412 2.52 -2.12 30.35
CA ASP A 412 3.50 -3.21 30.41
C ASP A 412 3.00 -4.46 29.66
N ALA A 413 1.74 -4.83 29.89
CA ALA A 413 1.11 -5.94 29.18
C ALA A 413 0.99 -5.68 27.67
N PHE A 414 0.74 -4.43 27.26
CA PHE A 414 0.73 -4.05 25.85
C PHE A 414 2.12 -4.22 25.23
N TYR A 415 3.21 -3.85 25.91
CA TYR A 415 4.55 -4.08 25.38
C TYR A 415 4.91 -5.55 25.23
N ASP A 416 4.50 -6.38 26.19
CA ASP A 416 4.67 -7.84 26.06
C ASP A 416 3.90 -8.36 24.84
N MET A 417 2.68 -7.85 24.62
CA MET A 417 1.86 -8.20 23.45
C MET A 417 2.49 -7.70 22.15
N GLN A 418 2.99 -6.47 22.12
CA GLN A 418 3.62 -5.83 20.97
C GLN A 418 4.91 -6.55 20.58
N ALA A 419 5.76 -6.91 21.56
CA ALA A 419 6.98 -7.66 21.32
C ALA A 419 6.69 -9.05 20.74
N ALA A 420 5.64 -9.72 21.22
CA ALA A 420 5.23 -11.00 20.66
C ALA A 420 4.62 -10.87 19.26
N ALA A 421 3.85 -9.82 18.99
CA ALA A 421 3.37 -9.53 17.65
C ALA A 421 4.55 -9.31 16.70
N ALA A 422 5.55 -8.52 17.11
CA ALA A 422 6.75 -8.26 16.31
C ALA A 422 7.53 -9.54 16.03
N ALA A 423 7.64 -10.45 17.01
CA ALA A 423 8.26 -11.76 16.81
C ALA A 423 7.53 -12.64 15.77
N ASP A 424 6.23 -12.41 15.56
CA ASP A 424 5.40 -13.03 14.53
C ASP A 424 5.32 -12.20 13.22
N GLY A 425 6.13 -11.15 13.08
CA GLY A 425 6.14 -10.26 11.90
C GLY A 425 4.98 -9.27 11.84
N ILE A 426 4.30 -9.03 12.96
CA ILE A 426 3.15 -8.13 13.08
C ILE A 426 3.55 -6.85 13.83
N SER A 427 3.22 -5.69 13.24
CA SER A 427 3.37 -4.40 13.93
C SER A 427 2.07 -4.01 14.63
N LEU A 428 2.15 -3.73 15.93
CA LEU A 428 1.07 -3.16 16.73
C LEU A 428 1.52 -1.81 17.29
N TRP A 429 0.65 -0.81 17.24
CA TRP A 429 0.88 0.49 17.89
C TRP A 429 -0.42 1.06 18.46
N ILE A 430 -0.29 1.87 19.51
CA ILE A 430 -1.42 2.54 20.16
C ILE A 430 -1.79 3.77 19.33
N LEU A 431 -3.05 3.85 18.92
CA LEU A 431 -3.64 5.01 18.24
C LEU A 431 -4.38 5.90 19.25
N SER A 432 -5.07 5.31 20.23
CA SER A 432 -5.71 6.03 21.32
C SER A 432 -5.57 5.26 22.62
N SER A 433 -5.43 5.97 23.74
CA SER A 433 -5.27 5.36 25.07
C SER A 433 -6.17 6.04 26.10
N PHE A 434 -5.63 6.46 27.24
CA PHE A 434 -6.40 7.10 28.29
C PHE A 434 -7.07 8.37 27.78
N ARG A 435 -8.31 8.59 28.22
CA ARG A 435 -9.09 9.77 27.88
C ARG A 435 -9.79 10.29 29.12
N SER A 436 -9.54 11.56 29.45
CA SER A 436 -10.17 12.20 30.60
C SER A 436 -11.68 12.34 30.40
N TYR A 437 -12.39 12.65 31.49
CA TYR A 437 -13.81 12.96 31.43
C TYR A 437 -14.07 14.17 30.52
N GLU A 438 -13.26 15.22 30.67
CA GLU A 438 -13.38 16.47 29.91
C GLU A 438 -13.12 16.26 28.40
N ASP A 439 -12.09 15.48 28.04
CA ASP A 439 -11.82 15.16 26.64
C ASP A 439 -12.96 14.35 26.02
N GLN A 440 -13.52 13.41 26.78
CA GLN A 440 -14.67 12.63 26.34
C GLN A 440 -15.91 13.52 26.13
N ASP A 441 -16.11 14.58 26.93
CA ASP A 441 -17.19 15.55 26.74
C ASP A 441 -17.05 16.31 25.43
N VAL A 442 -15.84 16.79 25.13
CA VAL A 442 -15.56 17.47 23.86
C VAL A 442 -15.80 16.55 22.66
N ILE A 443 -15.30 15.31 22.73
CA ILE A 443 -15.42 14.33 21.65
C ILE A 443 -16.88 13.91 21.44
N TYR A 444 -17.59 13.58 22.51
CA TYR A 444 -18.99 13.16 22.42
C TYR A 444 -19.86 14.27 21.85
N ASN A 445 -19.73 15.51 22.33
CA ASN A 445 -20.53 16.63 21.84
C ASN A 445 -20.22 16.97 20.37
N ARG A 446 -18.99 16.73 19.89
CA ARG A 446 -18.65 16.83 18.46
C ARG A 446 -19.44 15.83 17.63
N TYR A 447 -19.50 14.57 18.05
CA TYR A 447 -20.27 13.53 17.35
C TYR A 447 -21.77 13.75 17.41
N VAL A 448 -22.30 14.21 18.55
CA VAL A 448 -23.72 14.60 18.66
C VAL A 448 -24.05 15.74 17.69
N ALA A 449 -23.17 16.72 17.55
CA ALA A 449 -23.37 17.83 16.62
C ALA A 449 -23.30 17.38 15.14
N GLN A 450 -22.47 16.38 14.84
CA GLN A 450 -22.26 15.90 13.48
C GLN A 450 -23.37 14.93 13.04
N ASP A 451 -23.70 13.95 13.87
CA ASP A 451 -24.50 12.77 13.47
C ASP A 451 -25.78 12.61 14.30
N GLY A 452 -25.96 13.41 15.35
CA GLY A 452 -27.08 13.33 16.28
C GLY A 452 -26.84 12.36 17.44
N ARG A 453 -27.58 12.56 18.54
CA ARG A 453 -27.40 11.83 19.81
C ARG A 453 -27.57 10.31 19.65
N ASP A 454 -28.64 9.89 18.98
CA ASP A 454 -28.97 8.47 18.85
C ASP A 454 -27.88 7.70 18.09
N ALA A 455 -27.27 8.32 17.08
CA ALA A 455 -26.15 7.73 16.35
C ALA A 455 -24.87 7.75 17.20
N ALA A 456 -24.51 8.90 17.79
CA ALA A 456 -23.33 9.04 18.64
C ALA A 456 -23.34 8.06 19.82
N ASP A 457 -24.50 7.77 20.41
CA ASP A 457 -24.64 6.80 21.49
C ASP A 457 -24.34 5.35 21.06
N THR A 458 -24.21 5.03 19.77
CA THR A 458 -23.88 3.67 19.27
C THR A 458 -22.39 3.40 19.09
N TYR A 459 -21.60 4.44 18.84
CA TYR A 459 -20.16 4.33 18.51
C TYR A 459 -19.28 5.24 19.37
N SER A 460 -19.88 6.05 20.24
CA SER A 460 -19.20 6.90 21.20
C SER A 460 -19.82 6.76 22.59
N SER A 461 -19.15 7.33 23.58
CA SER A 461 -19.54 7.23 24.99
C SER A 461 -19.86 8.61 25.56
N ARG A 462 -20.93 8.72 26.35
CA ARG A 462 -21.15 9.91 27.18
C ARG A 462 -19.99 10.04 28.20
N PRO A 463 -19.61 11.25 28.63
CA PRO A 463 -18.57 11.45 29.65
C PRO A 463 -18.84 10.62 30.90
N GLY A 464 -17.82 9.95 31.44
CA GLY A 464 -17.96 9.02 32.55
C GLY A 464 -18.26 7.56 32.15
N HIS A 465 -18.72 7.32 30.92
CA HIS A 465 -19.11 5.98 30.44
C HIS A 465 -18.09 5.33 29.49
N SER A 466 -17.03 6.05 29.14
CA SER A 466 -15.98 5.59 28.24
C SER A 466 -15.03 4.64 28.94
N ASP A 467 -14.79 3.47 28.33
CA ASP A 467 -13.83 2.49 28.84
C ASP A 467 -12.39 3.08 28.88
N HIS A 468 -12.08 4.04 27.99
CA HIS A 468 -10.81 4.77 27.98
C HIS A 468 -10.50 5.53 29.27
N GLN A 469 -11.52 6.02 29.98
CA GLN A 469 -11.31 6.77 31.22
C GLN A 469 -10.81 5.87 32.37
N THR A 470 -10.84 4.55 32.22
CA THR A 470 -10.23 3.68 33.23
C THR A 470 -8.69 3.64 33.14
N GLY A 471 -8.11 4.08 32.03
CA GLY A 471 -6.67 3.95 31.75
C GLY A 471 -6.19 2.53 31.42
N TYR A 472 -7.10 1.56 31.25
CA TYR A 472 -6.78 0.15 30.97
C TYR A 472 -7.04 -0.23 29.51
N THR A 473 -7.25 0.75 28.64
CA THR A 473 -7.90 0.57 27.34
C THR A 473 -7.11 1.25 26.25
N PHE A 474 -6.94 0.55 25.13
CA PHE A 474 -6.19 1.02 23.97
C PHE A 474 -6.96 0.74 22.68
N ASP A 475 -6.94 1.71 21.77
CA ASP A 475 -7.30 1.51 20.37
C ASP A 475 -6.02 1.29 19.57
N LEU A 476 -5.94 0.20 18.80
CA LEU A 476 -4.70 -0.22 18.14
C LEU A 476 -4.80 -0.12 16.62
N ASN A 477 -3.73 0.42 16.00
CA ASN A 477 -3.46 0.51 14.56
C ASN A 477 -4.46 1.32 13.70
N SER A 478 -5.75 0.99 13.74
CA SER A 478 -6.80 1.58 12.89
C SER A 478 -8.13 1.63 13.63
N LEU A 479 -8.92 2.70 13.42
CA LEU A 479 -10.27 2.85 13.96
C LEU A 479 -11.36 2.40 12.97
N GLU A 480 -10.98 1.63 11.94
CA GLU A 480 -11.88 1.19 10.88
C GLU A 480 -12.27 -0.28 11.02
N GLN A 481 -13.50 -0.61 10.61
CA GLN A 481 -14.04 -1.98 10.67
C GLN A 481 -13.24 -3.00 9.88
N ASP A 482 -12.58 -2.57 8.80
CA ASP A 482 -11.80 -3.44 7.93
C ASP A 482 -10.50 -3.93 8.60
N PHE A 483 -10.11 -3.35 9.74
CA PHE A 483 -9.00 -3.85 10.55
C PHE A 483 -9.17 -5.32 10.94
N GLN A 484 -10.41 -5.82 11.04
CA GLN A 484 -10.69 -7.26 11.24
C GLN A 484 -10.10 -8.17 10.14
N TYR A 485 -9.80 -7.62 8.97
CA TYR A 485 -9.21 -8.35 7.84
C TYR A 485 -7.70 -8.18 7.72
N ASP A 486 -7.14 -7.16 8.38
CA ASP A 486 -5.71 -6.89 8.43
C ASP A 486 -4.96 -8.02 9.17
N PRO A 487 -3.72 -8.37 8.77
CA PRO A 487 -2.91 -9.34 9.51
C PRO A 487 -2.77 -9.00 11.00
N ALA A 488 -2.59 -7.73 11.35
CA ALA A 488 -2.45 -7.28 12.73
C ALA A 488 -3.76 -7.43 13.51
N GLY A 489 -4.90 -7.06 12.92
CA GLY A 489 -6.20 -7.23 13.58
C GLY A 489 -6.58 -8.69 13.80
N LYS A 490 -6.28 -9.57 12.83
CA LYS A 490 -6.45 -11.04 13.01
C LYS A 490 -5.53 -11.60 14.09
N TRP A 491 -4.29 -11.11 14.15
CA TRP A 491 -3.36 -11.51 15.20
C TRP A 491 -3.86 -11.06 16.56
N LEU A 492 -4.34 -9.82 16.67
CA LEU A 492 -4.86 -9.24 17.91
C LEU A 492 -6.06 -10.04 18.46
N ASP A 493 -7.08 -10.30 17.63
CA ASP A 493 -8.27 -11.09 18.00
C ASP A 493 -7.89 -12.47 18.55
N LYS A 494 -6.88 -13.11 17.95
CA LYS A 494 -6.43 -14.46 18.34
C LYS A 494 -5.52 -14.48 19.57
N ASN A 495 -4.83 -13.39 19.89
CA ASN A 495 -3.70 -13.43 20.84
C ASN A 495 -3.83 -12.49 22.04
N CYS A 496 -4.61 -11.41 21.97
CA CYS A 496 -4.63 -10.35 22.99
C CYS A 496 -4.92 -10.87 24.42
N TYR A 497 -5.76 -11.90 24.56
CA TYR A 497 -6.10 -12.53 25.85
C TYR A 497 -4.91 -13.14 26.59
N LYS A 498 -3.87 -13.56 25.86
CA LYS A 498 -2.65 -14.12 26.45
C LYS A 498 -1.88 -13.07 27.25
N TYR A 499 -2.11 -11.79 26.95
CA TYR A 499 -1.49 -10.64 27.60
C TYR A 499 -2.47 -9.91 28.52
N GLY A 500 -3.64 -10.49 28.78
CA GLY A 500 -4.62 -9.91 29.70
C GLY A 500 -5.59 -8.92 29.07
N PHE A 501 -5.60 -8.80 27.74
CA PHE A 501 -6.55 -7.96 27.00
C PHE A 501 -7.71 -8.76 26.44
N ILE A 502 -8.88 -8.16 26.36
CA ILE A 502 -10.01 -8.66 25.55
C ILE A 502 -10.32 -7.69 24.43
N ILE A 503 -10.84 -8.18 23.30
CA ILE A 503 -11.60 -7.32 22.39
C ILE A 503 -12.87 -6.91 23.14
N ARG A 504 -12.91 -5.66 23.60
CA ARG A 504 -13.86 -5.20 24.61
C ARG A 504 -15.29 -5.10 24.06
N TYR A 505 -15.41 -4.77 22.78
CA TYR A 505 -16.67 -4.75 22.04
C TYR A 505 -16.63 -5.77 20.89
N PRO A 506 -16.86 -7.07 21.16
CA PRO A 506 -16.74 -8.13 20.18
C PRO A 506 -17.95 -8.21 19.23
N LYS A 507 -17.72 -8.81 18.05
CA LYS A 507 -18.70 -8.89 16.97
C LYS A 507 -19.97 -9.64 17.39
N GLY A 508 -21.14 -9.05 17.14
CA GLY A 508 -22.43 -9.66 17.45
C GLY A 508 -22.86 -9.52 18.92
N LYS A 509 -22.17 -8.69 19.71
CA LYS A 509 -22.47 -8.43 21.13
C LYS A 509 -22.98 -7.01 21.38
N GLU A 510 -23.40 -6.30 20.34
CA GLU A 510 -23.86 -4.91 20.40
C GLU A 510 -25.07 -4.76 21.34
N SER A 511 -25.92 -5.78 21.43
CA SER A 511 -27.08 -5.77 22.34
C SER A 511 -26.71 -5.88 23.83
N SER A 512 -25.55 -6.47 24.16
CA SER A 512 -25.10 -6.59 25.55
C SER A 512 -24.14 -5.46 25.93
N THR A 513 -23.19 -5.12 25.06
CA THR A 513 -22.20 -4.05 25.30
C THR A 513 -22.79 -2.66 25.14
N GLY A 514 -23.78 -2.52 24.25
CA GLY A 514 -24.34 -1.24 23.82
C GLY A 514 -23.48 -0.52 22.78
N TYR A 515 -22.33 -1.05 22.38
CA TYR A 515 -21.40 -0.43 21.43
C TYR A 515 -21.26 -1.30 20.19
N MET A 516 -21.00 -0.68 19.04
CA MET A 516 -20.69 -1.42 17.81
C MET A 516 -19.44 -2.30 18.00
N TYR A 517 -19.29 -3.30 17.13
CA TYR A 517 -18.07 -4.10 17.09
C TYR A 517 -16.84 -3.20 16.88
N GLU A 518 -15.77 -3.36 17.64
CA GLU A 518 -14.54 -2.58 17.48
C GLU A 518 -13.34 -3.52 17.49
N PRO A 519 -12.85 -3.98 16.32
CA PRO A 519 -11.72 -4.92 16.23
C PRO A 519 -10.40 -4.39 16.80
N TRP A 520 -10.30 -3.08 17.03
CA TRP A 520 -9.11 -2.39 17.53
C TRP A 520 -9.13 -2.13 19.03
N HIS A 521 -10.32 -2.16 19.66
CA HIS A 521 -10.54 -1.66 21.02
C HIS A 521 -10.30 -2.75 22.06
N VAL A 522 -9.16 -2.67 22.74
CA VAL A 522 -8.72 -3.68 23.72
C VAL A 522 -8.76 -3.17 25.15
N ARG A 523 -9.26 -4.01 26.06
CA ARG A 523 -9.35 -3.72 27.50
C ARG A 523 -8.54 -4.72 28.31
N TYR A 524 -7.57 -4.22 29.08
CA TYR A 524 -6.85 -5.00 30.07
C TYR A 524 -7.73 -5.35 31.28
N ILE A 525 -7.82 -6.64 31.60
CA ILE A 525 -8.52 -7.19 32.77
C ILE A 525 -7.70 -8.29 33.48
N GLY A 526 -6.41 -8.39 33.15
CA GLY A 526 -5.51 -9.45 33.63
C GLY A 526 -5.65 -10.76 32.86
N VAL A 527 -4.53 -11.50 32.78
CA VAL A 527 -4.39 -12.71 31.94
C VAL A 527 -5.43 -13.79 32.26
N ASP A 528 -5.62 -14.09 33.55
CA ASP A 528 -6.53 -15.15 33.98
C ASP A 528 -7.98 -14.90 33.59
N LEU A 529 -8.45 -13.65 33.76
CA LEU A 529 -9.82 -13.30 33.44
C LEU A 529 -10.00 -13.12 31.93
N ALA A 530 -9.07 -12.44 31.24
CA ALA A 530 -9.12 -12.29 29.79
C ALA A 530 -9.19 -13.65 29.10
N THR A 531 -8.42 -14.64 29.57
CA THR A 531 -8.49 -16.02 29.07
C THR A 531 -9.87 -16.62 29.24
N LYS A 532 -10.50 -16.49 30.43
CA LYS A 532 -11.84 -17.03 30.71
C LYS A 532 -12.92 -16.36 29.87
N VAL A 533 -12.88 -15.03 29.77
CA VAL A 533 -13.85 -14.25 28.97
C VAL A 533 -13.74 -14.63 27.51
N THR A 534 -12.55 -14.61 26.93
CA THR A 534 -12.33 -14.97 25.52
C THR A 534 -12.73 -16.41 25.21
N GLN A 535 -12.40 -17.38 26.07
CA GLN A 535 -12.79 -18.78 25.88
C GLN A 535 -14.30 -19.01 26.01
N SER A 536 -15.00 -18.19 26.79
CA SER A 536 -16.45 -18.28 26.94
C SER A 536 -17.24 -17.77 25.73
N GLY A 537 -16.61 -16.92 24.89
CA GLY A 537 -17.28 -16.22 23.78
C GLY A 537 -18.31 -15.17 24.25
N LEU A 538 -18.26 -14.79 25.52
CA LEU A 538 -19.12 -13.77 26.12
C LEU A 538 -18.45 -12.39 26.05
N SER A 539 -19.26 -11.34 25.95
CA SER A 539 -18.86 -9.98 26.32
C SER A 539 -18.60 -9.88 27.83
N LEU A 540 -17.90 -8.83 28.25
CA LEU A 540 -17.67 -8.58 29.68
C LEU A 540 -18.98 -8.43 30.46
N GLU A 541 -19.98 -7.79 29.84
CA GLU A 541 -21.33 -7.65 30.37
C GLU A 541 -22.02 -9.00 30.61
N GLU A 542 -22.02 -9.87 29.60
CA GLU A 542 -22.62 -11.21 29.71
C GLU A 542 -21.87 -12.08 30.70
N TYR A 543 -20.53 -11.98 30.75
CA TYR A 543 -19.71 -12.73 31.68
C TYR A 543 -20.04 -12.40 33.14
N PHE A 544 -20.15 -11.11 33.48
CA PHE A 544 -20.51 -10.68 34.82
C PHE A 544 -22.03 -10.66 35.08
N GLY A 545 -22.86 -10.84 34.06
CA GLY A 545 -24.32 -10.72 34.19
C GLY A 545 -24.78 -9.30 34.51
N ILE A 546 -24.11 -8.29 33.94
CA ILE A 546 -24.37 -6.87 34.17
C ILE A 546 -24.97 -6.20 32.93
N THR A 547 -25.55 -5.01 33.11
CA THR A 547 -26.18 -4.25 32.00
C THR A 547 -25.26 -3.18 31.44
N SER A 548 -25.53 -2.74 30.21
CA SER A 548 -24.96 -1.53 29.61
C SER A 548 -26.07 -0.76 28.89
N GLN A 549 -26.79 0.08 29.65
CA GLN A 549 -27.87 0.94 29.14
C GLN A 549 -27.82 2.29 29.86
N TYR A 550 -28.00 3.38 29.12
CA TYR A 550 -28.14 4.69 29.76
C TYR A 550 -29.45 4.75 30.55
N GLN A 551 -29.41 5.41 31.71
CA GLN A 551 -30.65 5.82 32.38
C GLN A 551 -31.12 7.11 31.69
N ASP A 552 -32.33 7.07 31.14
CA ASP A 552 -32.98 8.22 30.51
C ASP A 552 -33.41 9.30 31.52
#